data_AF-A0A517Q9E6-F1
#
_entry.id   AF-A0A517Q9E6-F1
#
_cell.length_a   1.000
_cell.length_b   1.000
_cell.length_c   1.000
_cell.angle_alpha   90.00
_cell.angle_beta   90.00
_cell.angle_gamma   90.00
#
_symmetry.space_group_name_H-M   'P 1'
#
loop_
_entity.id
_entity.type
_entity.pdbx_description
1 polymer ?
#
loop_
_entity_poly.entity_id
_entity_poly.type
_entity_poly.pdbx_seq_one_letter_code
_entity_poly.pdbx_strand_id
1 'polypeptide(L)'
;MKSKLHPFSILLLSLIGTTGCGQSSDTAVSEPPLPVASADKIAIPADNSLPLKDYLDAGVPAHDRNWTGSDMEQAADALSEIAKQNAGQLPRYQSLQSGKLFDRIIAADNLDLYQNQLSPIEVRVHDAIILMQSSNRILVLYATAFADQKVADSEMIEMIGTTLRLSAAIVRLLDEFLPTLDENDPTYPVRMESLDNMRKNLATVVIANLKVPTESHLYRTSELKRLIGYMQDTYPVILPALPEASRTEALQRLRTLIEDPEMQTLQLELKSLLTTVEKPAEQPEAAQQN
;
A
#
# COMPACT_ATOMS: atom_id res chain seq x y z
N MET A 1 16.58 -29.42 -3.93
CA MET A 1 16.23 -28.98 -2.57
C MET A 1 14.98 -28.12 -2.67
N LYS A 2 13.84 -28.58 -2.16
CA LYS A 2 12.59 -27.82 -2.18
C LYS A 2 12.58 -26.89 -0.97
N SER A 3 12.85 -25.60 -1.18
CA SER A 3 12.61 -24.58 -0.15
C SER A 3 11.11 -24.51 0.08
N LYS A 4 10.66 -24.89 1.28
CA LYS A 4 9.29 -24.67 1.71
C LYS A 4 9.22 -23.21 2.16
N LEU A 5 8.71 -22.30 1.31
CA LEU A 5 8.26 -21.00 1.78
C LEU A 5 7.26 -21.24 2.92
N HIS A 6 7.53 -20.68 4.10
CA HIS A 6 6.60 -20.75 5.22
C HIS A 6 5.37 -19.87 4.93
N PRO A 7 4.15 -20.32 5.29
CA PRO A 7 2.90 -19.61 5.01
C PRO A 7 2.74 -18.26 5.76
N PHE A 8 3.74 -17.82 6.52
CA PHE A 8 3.67 -16.66 7.43
C PHE A 8 4.18 -15.32 6.84
N SER A 9 4.78 -15.31 5.64
CA SER A 9 5.17 -14.06 4.95
C SER A 9 4.02 -13.41 4.14
N ILE A 10 2.81 -13.95 4.24
CA ILE A 10 1.60 -13.45 3.57
C ILE A 10 0.76 -12.64 4.59
N LEU A 11 1.35 -11.62 5.22
CA LEU A 11 0.62 -10.76 6.17
C LEU A 11 -0.14 -9.61 5.49
N LEU A 12 0.13 -9.35 4.21
CA LEU A 12 -0.55 -8.29 3.44
C LEU A 12 -1.94 -8.69 2.91
N LEU A 13 -2.32 -9.96 3.06
CA LEU A 13 -3.41 -10.59 2.31
C LEU A 13 -4.65 -10.90 3.17
N SER A 14 -4.66 -10.49 4.44
CA SER A 14 -5.76 -10.72 5.40
C SER A 14 -6.82 -9.61 5.43
N LEU A 15 -6.89 -8.74 4.41
CA LEU A 15 -7.78 -7.56 4.41
C LEU A 15 -9.16 -7.76 3.75
N ILE A 16 -9.63 -8.99 3.57
CA ILE A 16 -11.03 -9.25 3.15
C ILE A 16 -11.72 -10.23 4.13
N GLY A 17 -12.43 -9.62 5.10
CA GLY A 17 -13.73 -10.04 5.65
C GLY A 17 -13.88 -11.41 6.33
N THR A 18 -14.07 -11.39 7.66
CA THR A 18 -15.28 -11.95 8.29
C THR A 18 -15.54 -11.25 9.62
N THR A 19 -16.72 -10.65 9.79
CA THR A 19 -17.32 -10.43 11.11
C THR A 19 -17.52 -11.81 11.76
N GLY A 20 -16.61 -12.18 12.64
CA GLY A 20 -16.70 -13.39 13.44
C GLY A 20 -16.20 -13.11 14.85
N CYS A 21 -17.12 -13.07 15.81
CA CYS A 21 -16.77 -13.10 17.23
C CYS A 21 -16.02 -14.40 17.55
N GLY A 22 -14.89 -14.33 18.27
CA GLY A 22 -14.43 -15.48 19.05
C GLY A 22 -12.92 -15.62 19.23
N GLN A 23 -12.48 -15.25 20.43
CA GLN A 23 -11.35 -15.81 21.19
C GLN A 23 -9.90 -15.57 20.73
N SER A 24 -9.31 -14.55 21.35
CA SER A 24 -7.86 -14.43 21.57
C SER A 24 -7.33 -15.66 22.30
N SER A 25 -6.35 -16.34 21.70
CA SER A 25 -5.48 -17.28 22.40
C SER A 25 -4.06 -16.73 22.34
N ASP A 26 -3.63 -16.13 23.45
CA ASP A 26 -2.23 -15.78 23.69
C ASP A 26 -1.41 -17.06 23.83
N THR A 27 -0.49 -17.30 22.91
CA THR A 27 0.69 -18.11 23.19
C THR A 27 1.84 -17.60 22.31
N ALA A 28 2.62 -16.67 22.86
CA ALA A 28 3.86 -16.22 22.25
C ALA A 28 4.90 -17.36 22.34
N VAL A 29 5.01 -18.13 21.27
CA VAL A 29 6.16 -19.01 21.06
C VAL A 29 7.27 -18.13 20.50
N SER A 30 8.35 -17.99 21.26
CA SER A 30 9.58 -17.32 20.82
C SER A 30 10.16 -18.08 19.62
N GLU A 31 10.04 -17.48 18.44
CA GLU A 31 10.56 -18.01 17.18
C GLU A 31 12.08 -17.82 17.12
N PRO A 32 12.88 -18.83 16.72
CA PRO A 32 14.30 -18.66 16.49
C PRO A 32 14.53 -17.79 15.23
N PRO A 33 15.51 -16.86 15.24
CA PRO A 33 15.75 -15.97 14.12
C PRO A 33 16.15 -16.78 12.87
N LEU A 34 15.44 -16.53 11.77
CA LEU A 34 15.79 -17.09 10.47
C LEU A 34 17.15 -16.52 10.01
N PRO A 35 17.99 -17.33 9.35
CA PRO A 35 19.27 -16.87 8.86
C PRO A 35 19.09 -15.74 7.84
N VAL A 36 19.67 -14.58 8.16
CA VAL A 36 19.70 -13.40 7.29
C VAL A 36 20.54 -13.72 6.05
N ALA A 37 19.88 -13.92 4.90
CA ALA A 37 20.56 -13.98 3.62
C ALA A 37 21.11 -12.59 3.28
N SER A 38 22.36 -12.47 2.83
CA SER A 38 22.90 -11.19 2.33
C SER A 38 21.99 -10.63 1.24
N ALA A 39 21.47 -9.41 1.46
CA ALA A 39 20.52 -8.70 0.60
C ALA A 39 20.97 -8.56 -0.88
N ASP A 40 22.27 -8.71 -1.17
CA ASP A 40 22.84 -8.63 -2.53
C ASP A 40 22.65 -9.90 -3.38
N LYS A 41 22.02 -10.96 -2.87
CA LYS A 41 21.84 -12.23 -3.60
C LYS A 41 20.38 -12.61 -3.89
N ILE A 42 19.46 -11.65 -3.86
CA ILE A 42 18.07 -11.91 -4.25
C ILE A 42 18.00 -12.08 -5.77
N ALA A 43 17.56 -13.27 -6.20
CA ALA A 43 17.44 -13.58 -7.62
C ALA A 43 16.25 -12.84 -8.23
N ILE A 44 16.49 -12.11 -9.32
CA ILE A 44 15.45 -11.39 -10.06
C ILE A 44 14.84 -12.36 -11.09
N PRO A 45 13.52 -12.65 -11.04
CA PRO A 45 12.87 -13.48 -12.04
C PRO A 45 12.95 -12.84 -13.43
N ALA A 46 13.18 -13.68 -14.45
CA ALA A 46 13.17 -13.26 -15.84
C ALA A 46 11.85 -12.55 -16.19
N ASP A 47 11.94 -11.56 -17.08
CA ASP A 47 10.77 -10.86 -17.59
C ASP A 47 10.04 -11.72 -18.63
N ASN A 48 8.93 -12.33 -18.21
CA ASN A 48 8.02 -13.08 -19.06
C ASN A 48 6.68 -12.35 -19.25
N SER A 49 6.66 -11.02 -19.00
CA SER A 49 5.47 -10.21 -19.20
C SER A 49 5.05 -10.18 -20.66
N LEU A 50 3.74 -10.04 -20.88
CA LEU A 50 3.23 -9.89 -22.23
C LEU A 50 3.65 -8.53 -22.84
N PRO A 51 3.73 -8.41 -24.17
CA PRO A 51 3.77 -7.11 -24.84
C PRO A 51 2.53 -6.27 -24.54
N LEU A 52 2.67 -4.93 -24.52
CA LEU A 52 1.56 -4.00 -24.29
C LEU A 52 0.28 -4.31 -25.08
N LYS A 53 0.40 -4.66 -26.36
CA LYS A 53 -0.75 -4.97 -27.23
C LYS A 53 -1.61 -6.10 -26.67
N ASP A 54 -0.98 -7.12 -26.11
CA ASP A 54 -1.69 -8.32 -25.66
C ASP A 54 -2.50 -8.05 -24.38
N TYR A 55 -2.06 -7.11 -23.53
CA TYR A 55 -2.88 -6.63 -22.40
C TYR A 55 -4.10 -5.84 -22.87
N LEU A 56 -3.93 -4.99 -23.88
CA LEU A 56 -5.04 -4.21 -24.45
C LEU A 56 -6.07 -5.14 -25.10
N ASP A 57 -5.60 -6.15 -25.85
CA ASP A 57 -6.45 -7.18 -26.44
C ASP A 57 -7.16 -8.03 -25.36
N ALA A 58 -6.52 -8.23 -24.20
CA ALA A 58 -7.10 -8.89 -23.04
C ALA A 58 -8.07 -8.00 -22.23
N GLY A 59 -8.27 -6.74 -22.64
CA GLY A 59 -9.24 -5.84 -22.04
C GLY A 59 -8.69 -4.90 -20.96
N VAL A 60 -7.38 -4.83 -20.76
CA VAL A 60 -6.77 -3.81 -19.89
C VAL A 60 -6.96 -2.41 -20.54
N PRO A 61 -7.33 -1.37 -19.77
CA PRO A 61 -7.47 -0.02 -20.33
C PRO A 61 -6.17 0.52 -20.94
N ALA A 62 -6.30 1.49 -21.84
CA ALA A 62 -5.16 2.17 -22.44
C ALA A 62 -4.32 2.91 -21.38
N HIS A 63 -3.00 2.82 -21.47
CA HIS A 63 -2.06 3.35 -20.47
C HIS A 63 -1.70 4.83 -20.66
N ASP A 64 -2.09 5.43 -21.79
CA ASP A 64 -1.75 6.78 -22.22
C ASP A 64 -2.68 7.87 -21.68
N ARG A 65 -3.61 7.51 -20.80
CA ARG A 65 -4.51 8.42 -20.06
C ARG A 65 -4.61 8.03 -18.59
N ASN A 66 -5.07 8.96 -17.76
CA ASN A 66 -5.34 8.68 -16.36
C ASN A 66 -6.46 7.64 -16.21
N TRP A 67 -6.31 6.78 -15.20
CA TRP A 67 -7.28 5.74 -14.87
C TRP A 67 -8.20 6.20 -13.76
N THR A 68 -9.50 6.00 -13.96
CA THR A 68 -10.55 6.14 -12.94
C THR A 68 -10.63 4.89 -12.06
N GLY A 69 -11.49 4.91 -11.03
CA GLY A 69 -11.83 3.69 -10.28
C GLY A 69 -12.31 2.56 -11.20
N SER A 70 -13.17 2.86 -12.18
CA SER A 70 -13.68 1.87 -13.14
C SER A 70 -12.61 1.32 -14.08
N ASP A 71 -11.66 2.15 -14.53
CA ASP A 71 -10.51 1.67 -15.32
C ASP A 71 -9.64 0.73 -14.49
N MET A 72 -9.38 1.06 -13.22
CA MET A 72 -8.62 0.19 -12.33
C MET A 72 -9.34 -1.15 -12.08
N GLU A 73 -10.67 -1.13 -11.97
CA GLU A 73 -11.49 -2.34 -11.85
C GLU A 73 -11.36 -3.23 -13.10
N GLN A 74 -11.50 -2.64 -14.29
CA GLN A 74 -11.32 -3.34 -15.55
C GLN A 74 -9.91 -3.93 -15.68
N ALA A 75 -8.89 -3.17 -15.28
CA ALA A 75 -7.51 -3.67 -15.24
C ALA A 75 -7.38 -4.84 -14.25
N ALA A 76 -7.96 -4.74 -13.06
CA ALA A 76 -7.91 -5.80 -12.05
C ALA A 76 -8.55 -7.10 -12.56
N ASP A 77 -9.68 -7.01 -13.28
CA ASP A 77 -10.36 -8.15 -13.88
C ASP A 77 -9.47 -8.83 -14.94
N ALA A 78 -8.99 -8.05 -15.93
CA ALA A 78 -8.17 -8.58 -17.01
C ALA A 78 -6.84 -9.17 -16.49
N LEU A 79 -6.17 -8.49 -15.56
CA LEU A 79 -4.93 -8.98 -14.95
C LEU A 79 -5.15 -10.23 -14.09
N SER A 80 -6.32 -10.36 -13.46
CA SER A 80 -6.67 -11.58 -12.71
C SER A 80 -6.74 -12.79 -13.65
N GLU A 81 -7.35 -12.65 -14.83
CA GLU A 81 -7.42 -13.74 -15.82
C GLU A 81 -6.05 -14.11 -16.38
N ILE A 82 -5.19 -13.12 -16.64
CA ILE A 82 -3.80 -13.36 -17.06
C ILE A 82 -3.03 -14.10 -15.97
N ALA A 83 -3.14 -13.64 -14.71
CA ALA A 83 -2.42 -14.25 -13.59
C ALA A 83 -2.86 -15.69 -13.30
N LYS A 84 -4.15 -16.01 -13.49
CA LYS A 84 -4.67 -17.39 -13.39
C LYS A 84 -4.01 -18.33 -14.39
N GLN A 85 -3.68 -17.85 -15.59
CA GLN A 85 -2.99 -18.65 -16.60
C GLN A 85 -1.49 -18.74 -16.28
N ASN A 86 -0.85 -17.60 -16.01
CA ASN A 86 0.55 -17.52 -15.61
C ASN A 86 0.85 -16.18 -14.93
N ALA A 87 1.04 -16.18 -13.62
CA ALA A 87 1.38 -14.97 -12.86
C ALA A 87 2.70 -14.29 -13.30
N GLY A 88 3.61 -15.00 -13.97
CA GLY A 88 4.83 -14.41 -14.56
C GLY A 88 4.57 -13.49 -15.76
N GLN A 89 3.33 -13.48 -16.27
CA GLN A 89 2.86 -12.65 -17.37
C GLN A 89 2.22 -11.34 -16.91
N LEU A 90 2.26 -11.01 -15.61
CA LEU A 90 1.84 -9.69 -15.13
C LEU A 90 2.77 -8.58 -15.66
N PRO A 91 2.29 -7.33 -15.77
CA PRO A 91 3.13 -6.19 -16.13
C PRO A 91 4.31 -6.04 -15.16
N ARG A 92 5.48 -5.65 -15.67
CA ARG A 92 6.73 -5.62 -14.90
C ARG A 92 7.28 -4.23 -14.80
N TYR A 93 7.79 -3.89 -13.62
CA TYR A 93 8.39 -2.59 -13.37
C TYR A 93 9.59 -2.36 -14.29
N GLN A 94 9.64 -1.22 -14.96
CA GLN A 94 10.71 -0.85 -15.91
C GLN A 94 10.93 -1.84 -17.08
N SER A 95 9.98 -2.74 -17.35
CA SER A 95 10.08 -3.65 -18.50
C SER A 95 9.95 -2.89 -19.82
N LEU A 96 10.76 -3.28 -20.81
CA LEU A 96 10.60 -2.80 -22.18
C LEU A 96 9.28 -3.24 -22.83
N GLN A 97 8.70 -4.35 -22.36
CA GLN A 97 7.50 -4.98 -22.93
C GLN A 97 6.22 -4.46 -22.30
N SER A 98 6.23 -4.23 -20.98
CA SER A 98 5.04 -3.95 -20.19
C SER A 98 5.19 -2.81 -19.20
N GLY A 99 6.38 -2.20 -19.10
CA GLY A 99 6.70 -1.16 -18.11
C GLY A 99 5.74 0.03 -18.16
N LYS A 100 5.37 0.50 -19.35
CA LYS A 100 4.39 1.61 -19.47
C LYS A 100 3.03 1.29 -18.87
N LEU A 101 2.61 0.03 -18.92
CA LEU A 101 1.36 -0.40 -18.30
C LEU A 101 1.52 -0.50 -16.78
N PHE A 102 2.63 -1.07 -16.31
CA PHE A 102 2.93 -1.08 -14.88
C PHE A 102 2.98 0.34 -14.30
N ASP A 103 3.69 1.26 -14.97
CA ASP A 103 3.79 2.67 -14.60
C ASP A 103 2.40 3.33 -14.50
N ARG A 104 1.47 2.98 -15.39
CA ARG A 104 0.09 3.49 -15.31
C ARG A 104 -0.65 2.92 -14.10
N ILE A 105 -0.53 1.63 -13.80
CA ILE A 105 -1.17 1.03 -12.61
C ILE A 105 -0.75 1.78 -11.34
N ILE A 106 0.52 2.17 -11.25
CA ILE A 106 1.09 2.87 -10.09
C ILE A 106 1.15 4.39 -10.23
N ALA A 107 0.55 4.99 -11.26
CA ALA A 107 0.70 6.41 -11.53
C ALA A 107 0.08 7.26 -10.40
N ALA A 108 0.82 8.28 -9.92
CA ALA A 108 0.29 9.24 -8.95
C ALA A 108 -0.93 9.98 -9.51
N ASP A 109 -0.88 10.33 -10.80
CA ASP A 109 -1.89 11.10 -11.51
C ASP A 109 -3.25 10.37 -11.62
N ASN A 110 -3.31 9.07 -11.34
CA ASN A 110 -4.60 8.38 -11.16
C ASN A 110 -5.38 8.94 -9.95
N LEU A 111 -4.70 9.63 -9.02
CA LEU A 111 -5.29 10.21 -7.82
C LEU A 111 -5.80 11.65 -8.02
N ASP A 112 -5.51 12.27 -9.16
CA ASP A 112 -5.82 13.69 -9.41
C ASP A 112 -7.33 13.96 -9.35
N LEU A 113 -8.16 13.01 -9.79
CA LEU A 113 -9.61 13.14 -9.79
C LEU A 113 -10.19 13.29 -8.38
N TYR A 114 -9.56 12.68 -7.36
CA TYR A 114 -10.04 12.76 -5.98
C TYR A 114 -9.65 14.06 -5.29
N GLN A 115 -8.69 14.79 -5.87
CA GLN A 115 -8.28 16.12 -5.41
C GLN A 115 -9.04 17.24 -6.15
N ASN A 116 -9.80 16.90 -7.20
CA ASN A 116 -10.54 17.86 -8.00
C ASN A 116 -11.80 18.36 -7.27
N GLN A 117 -11.66 19.51 -6.61
CA GLN A 117 -12.76 20.18 -5.87
C GLN A 117 -13.93 20.65 -6.76
N LEU A 118 -13.80 20.61 -8.09
CA LEU A 118 -14.92 20.89 -8.99
C LEU A 118 -15.96 19.75 -9.03
N SER A 119 -15.59 18.55 -8.56
CA SER A 119 -16.49 17.40 -8.46
C SER A 119 -17.09 17.30 -7.04
N PRO A 120 -18.39 16.96 -6.91
CA PRO A 120 -19.02 16.75 -5.61
C PRO A 120 -18.25 15.74 -4.76
N ILE A 121 -18.11 16.01 -3.46
CA ILE A 121 -17.32 15.20 -2.53
C ILE A 121 -17.86 13.76 -2.46
N GLU A 122 -19.18 13.57 -2.53
CA GLU A 122 -19.83 12.26 -2.49
C GLU A 122 -19.44 11.40 -3.71
N VAL A 123 -19.35 12.02 -4.88
CA VAL A 123 -18.93 11.36 -6.13
C VAL A 123 -17.47 10.93 -6.02
N ARG A 124 -16.59 11.82 -5.52
CA ARG A 124 -15.17 11.52 -5.32
C ARG A 124 -14.95 10.42 -4.29
N VAL A 125 -15.67 10.45 -3.17
CA VAL A 125 -15.60 9.40 -2.13
C VAL A 125 -16.05 8.06 -2.69
N HIS A 126 -17.14 8.02 -3.46
CA HIS A 126 -17.63 6.80 -4.06
C HIS A 126 -16.61 6.19 -5.04
N ASP A 127 -16.07 6.98 -5.96
CA ASP A 127 -15.07 6.49 -6.93
C ASP A 127 -13.75 6.08 -6.23
N ALA A 128 -13.34 6.78 -5.18
CA ALA A 128 -12.16 6.42 -4.39
C ALA A 128 -12.30 5.04 -3.72
N ILE A 129 -13.52 4.65 -3.29
CA ILE A 129 -13.79 3.31 -2.76
C ILE A 129 -13.56 2.25 -3.85
N ILE A 130 -14.05 2.49 -5.07
CA ILE A 130 -13.86 1.58 -6.21
C ILE A 130 -12.37 1.45 -6.54
N LEU A 131 -11.65 2.58 -6.59
CA LEU A 131 -10.21 2.57 -6.82
C LEU A 131 -9.47 1.79 -5.74
N MET A 132 -9.80 1.98 -4.46
CA MET A 132 -9.18 1.27 -3.34
C MET A 132 -9.39 -0.24 -3.44
N GLN A 133 -10.63 -0.68 -3.69
CA GLN A 133 -10.95 -2.10 -3.83
C GLN A 133 -10.20 -2.72 -5.02
N SER A 134 -10.20 -2.04 -6.16
CA SER A 134 -9.55 -2.52 -7.39
C SER A 134 -8.03 -2.56 -7.26
N SER A 135 -7.43 -1.52 -6.66
CA SER A 135 -5.99 -1.48 -6.38
C SER A 135 -5.58 -2.58 -5.41
N ASN A 136 -6.39 -2.87 -4.38
CA ASN A 136 -6.12 -3.97 -3.46
C ASN A 136 -6.16 -5.34 -4.17
N ARG A 137 -7.08 -5.54 -5.12
CA ARG A 137 -7.11 -6.77 -5.93
C ARG A 137 -5.82 -6.94 -6.72
N ILE A 138 -5.32 -5.88 -7.35
CA ILE A 138 -4.06 -5.91 -8.09
C ILE A 138 -2.87 -6.17 -7.15
N LEU A 139 -2.81 -5.47 -6.00
CA LEU A 139 -1.80 -5.71 -4.97
C LEU A 139 -1.73 -7.19 -4.56
N VAL A 140 -2.90 -7.82 -4.35
CA VAL A 140 -2.98 -9.26 -4.02
C VAL A 140 -2.42 -10.14 -5.14
N LEU A 141 -2.67 -9.81 -6.41
CA LEU A 141 -2.07 -10.55 -7.54
C LEU A 141 -0.54 -10.48 -7.50
N TYR A 142 0.02 -9.28 -7.28
CA TYR A 142 1.46 -9.11 -7.20
C TYR A 142 2.07 -9.74 -5.95
N ALA A 143 1.41 -9.67 -4.80
CA ALA A 143 1.86 -10.34 -3.58
C ALA A 143 1.92 -11.86 -3.77
N THR A 144 0.91 -12.44 -4.42
CA THR A 144 0.86 -13.88 -4.75
C THR A 144 1.97 -14.24 -5.73
N ALA A 145 2.12 -13.47 -6.81
CA ALA A 145 3.17 -13.68 -7.80
C ALA A 145 4.57 -13.53 -7.21
N PHE A 146 4.76 -12.61 -6.26
CA PHE A 146 6.03 -12.37 -5.58
C PHE A 146 6.39 -13.55 -4.66
N ALA A 147 5.43 -14.05 -3.89
CA ALA A 147 5.61 -15.26 -3.07
C ALA A 147 5.99 -16.48 -3.94
N ASP A 148 5.41 -16.59 -5.14
CA ASP A 148 5.74 -17.64 -6.12
C ASP A 148 7.01 -17.35 -6.94
N GLN A 149 7.75 -16.28 -6.63
CA GLN A 149 8.97 -15.84 -7.32
C GLN A 149 8.77 -15.63 -8.82
N LYS A 150 7.58 -15.15 -9.21
CA LYS A 150 7.19 -14.85 -10.60
C LYS A 150 7.40 -13.39 -10.98
N VAL A 151 7.39 -12.50 -10.00
CA VAL A 151 7.73 -11.07 -10.12
C VAL A 151 8.84 -10.74 -9.13
N ALA A 152 9.52 -9.61 -9.32
CA ALA A 152 10.60 -9.21 -8.43
C ALA A 152 10.08 -8.40 -7.24
N ASP A 153 10.96 -8.18 -6.28
CA ASP A 153 10.76 -7.32 -5.11
C ASP A 153 10.44 -5.87 -5.49
N SER A 154 10.96 -5.41 -6.63
CA SER A 154 10.66 -4.07 -7.18
C SER A 154 9.15 -3.87 -7.37
N GLU A 155 8.46 -4.79 -8.05
CA GLU A 155 7.03 -4.66 -8.31
C GLU A 155 6.24 -4.62 -7.01
N MET A 156 6.62 -5.44 -6.02
CA MET A 156 5.98 -5.45 -4.71
C MET A 156 6.14 -4.11 -3.99
N ILE A 157 7.34 -3.52 -4.03
CA ILE A 157 7.64 -2.25 -3.37
C ILE A 157 6.90 -1.08 -4.03
N GLU A 158 6.79 -1.06 -5.36
CA GLU A 158 6.01 -0.03 -6.07
C GLU A 158 4.49 -0.17 -5.81
N MET A 159 3.98 -1.39 -5.66
CA MET A 159 2.58 -1.65 -5.29
C MET A 159 2.29 -1.18 -3.86
N ILE A 160 3.20 -1.42 -2.92
CA ILE A 160 3.10 -0.89 -1.54
C ILE A 160 3.13 0.64 -1.57
N GLY A 161 4.08 1.24 -2.30
CA GLY A 161 4.19 2.70 -2.44
C GLY A 161 2.91 3.35 -2.99
N THR A 162 2.27 2.70 -3.97
CA THR A 162 0.99 3.14 -4.52
C THR A 162 -0.14 3.02 -3.50
N THR A 163 -0.18 1.92 -2.74
CA THR A 163 -1.17 1.72 -1.67
C THR A 163 -1.05 2.78 -0.57
N LEU A 164 0.19 3.17 -0.22
CA LEU A 164 0.46 4.26 0.73
C LEU A 164 -0.03 5.61 0.20
N ARG A 165 0.26 5.95 -1.07
CA ARG A 165 -0.21 7.20 -1.69
C ARG A 165 -1.73 7.25 -1.76
N LEU A 166 -2.38 6.16 -2.15
CA LEU A 166 -3.83 6.05 -2.15
C LEU A 166 -4.41 6.22 -0.75
N SER A 167 -3.80 5.59 0.27
CA SER A 167 -4.23 5.74 1.66
C SER A 167 -4.16 7.20 2.12
N ALA A 168 -3.08 7.91 1.81
CA ALA A 168 -2.94 9.33 2.13
C ALA A 168 -3.97 10.20 1.39
N ALA A 169 -4.28 9.88 0.12
CA ALA A 169 -5.32 10.58 -0.64
C ALA A 169 -6.72 10.38 -0.02
N ILE A 170 -7.05 9.16 0.41
CA ILE A 170 -8.35 8.89 1.04
C ILE A 170 -8.45 9.57 2.41
N VAL A 171 -7.38 9.61 3.20
CA VAL A 171 -7.38 10.37 4.47
C VAL A 171 -7.77 11.83 4.23
N ARG A 172 -7.13 12.49 3.25
CA ARG A 172 -7.46 13.89 2.91
C ARG A 172 -8.90 14.05 2.43
N LEU A 173 -9.39 13.08 1.65
CA LEU A 173 -10.76 13.08 1.15
C LEU A 173 -11.78 12.93 2.29
N LEU A 174 -11.47 12.11 3.29
CA LEU A 174 -12.30 11.97 4.47
C LEU A 174 -12.29 13.22 5.34
N ASP A 175 -11.15 13.90 5.48
CA ASP A 175 -11.08 15.18 6.21
C ASP A 175 -11.97 16.26 5.56
N GLU A 176 -12.14 16.21 4.24
CA GLU A 176 -13.07 17.07 3.50
C GLU A 176 -14.54 16.60 3.63
N PHE A 177 -14.79 15.29 3.65
CA PHE A 177 -16.13 14.72 3.69
C PHE A 177 -16.78 14.75 5.08
N LEU A 178 -16.02 14.51 6.15
CA LEU A 178 -16.57 14.42 7.51
C LEU A 178 -17.37 15.66 7.94
N PRO A 179 -16.92 16.89 7.67
CA PRO A 179 -17.68 18.10 8.04
C PRO A 179 -19.00 18.27 7.29
N THR A 180 -19.25 17.51 6.21
CA THR A 180 -20.50 17.61 5.42
C THR A 180 -21.62 16.71 5.95
N LEU A 181 -21.33 15.85 6.93
CA LEU A 181 -22.30 14.93 7.51
C LEU A 181 -23.28 15.64 8.46
N ASP A 182 -24.58 15.39 8.28
CA ASP A 182 -25.63 15.83 9.22
C ASP A 182 -25.69 14.88 10.42
N GLU A 183 -25.42 15.40 11.62
CA GLU A 183 -25.50 14.63 12.87
C GLU A 183 -26.91 14.11 13.18
N ASN A 184 -27.95 14.70 12.57
CA ASN A 184 -29.34 14.27 12.72
C ASN A 184 -29.77 13.20 11.70
N ASP A 185 -28.90 12.84 10.74
CA ASP A 185 -29.16 11.76 9.79
C ASP A 185 -29.29 10.42 10.55
N PRO A 186 -30.38 9.64 10.39
CA PRO A 186 -30.54 8.34 11.04
C PRO A 186 -29.41 7.34 10.76
N THR A 187 -28.66 7.53 9.68
CA THR A 187 -27.51 6.71 9.29
C THR A 187 -26.17 7.24 9.83
N TYR A 188 -26.15 8.40 10.48
CA TYR A 188 -24.93 9.02 11.01
C TYR A 188 -24.12 8.09 11.93
N PRO A 189 -24.71 7.37 12.91
CA PRO A 189 -23.94 6.45 13.76
C PRO A 189 -23.24 5.34 12.97
N VAL A 190 -23.92 4.79 11.94
CA VAL A 190 -23.37 3.73 11.08
C VAL A 190 -22.22 4.26 10.22
N ARG A 191 -22.33 5.50 9.73
CA ARG A 191 -21.24 6.16 8.99
C ARG A 191 -20.01 6.35 9.88
N MET A 192 -20.21 6.85 11.11
CA MET A 192 -19.11 7.05 12.07
C MET A 192 -18.43 5.74 12.47
N GLU A 193 -19.19 4.66 12.66
CA GLU A 193 -18.63 3.33 12.89
C GLU A 193 -17.81 2.83 11.69
N SER A 194 -18.30 3.03 10.47
CA SER A 194 -17.61 2.65 9.24
C SER A 194 -16.27 3.40 9.08
N LEU A 195 -16.25 4.68 9.45
CA LEU A 195 -15.05 5.53 9.44
C LEU A 195 -14.04 5.08 10.48
N ASP A 196 -14.49 4.72 11.68
CA ASP A 196 -13.62 4.17 12.72
C ASP A 196 -12.99 2.83 12.29
N ASN A 197 -13.78 1.94 11.67
CA ASN A 197 -13.27 0.70 11.09
C ASN A 197 -12.24 0.96 9.98
N MET A 198 -12.45 1.98 9.15
CA MET A 198 -11.48 2.36 8.13
C MET A 198 -10.16 2.86 8.75
N ARG A 199 -10.20 3.68 9.79
CA ARG A 199 -9.00 4.14 10.52
C ARG A 199 -8.24 2.98 11.17
N LYS A 200 -8.96 1.99 11.72
CA LYS A 200 -8.36 0.75 12.25
C LYS A 200 -7.69 -0.08 11.16
N ASN A 201 -8.33 -0.24 9.99
CA ASN A 201 -7.72 -0.93 8.86
C ASN A 201 -6.46 -0.20 8.34
N LEU A 202 -6.49 1.13 8.31
CA LEU A 202 -5.33 1.94 7.95
C LEU A 202 -4.16 1.74 8.93
N ALA A 203 -4.45 1.60 10.23
CA ALA A 203 -3.43 1.22 11.20
C ALA A 203 -2.80 -0.15 10.89
N THR A 204 -3.59 -1.15 10.53
CA THR A 204 -3.06 -2.46 10.11
C THR A 204 -2.12 -2.34 8.92
N VAL A 205 -2.46 -1.52 7.91
CA VAL A 205 -1.60 -1.25 6.75
C VAL A 205 -0.28 -0.61 7.17
N VAL A 206 -0.31 0.41 8.03
CA VAL A 206 0.92 1.07 8.54
C VAL A 206 1.82 0.09 9.29
N ILE A 207 1.25 -0.72 10.19
CA ILE A 207 2.01 -1.68 10.98
C ILE A 207 2.60 -2.78 10.09
N ALA A 208 1.85 -3.26 9.10
CA ALA A 208 2.35 -4.23 8.13
C ALA A 208 3.51 -3.66 7.31
N ASN A 209 3.40 -2.41 6.85
CA ASN A 209 4.48 -1.76 6.07
C ASN A 209 5.74 -1.53 6.92
N LEU A 210 5.61 -1.22 8.21
CA LEU A 210 6.76 -1.12 9.14
C LEU A 210 7.48 -2.46 9.35
N LYS A 211 6.86 -3.60 9.04
CA LYS A 211 7.52 -4.91 9.11
C LYS A 211 8.41 -5.19 7.90
N VAL A 212 8.06 -4.67 6.72
CA VAL A 212 8.75 -4.98 5.45
C VAL A 212 10.27 -4.71 5.50
N PRO A 213 10.78 -3.62 6.12
CA PRO A 213 12.23 -3.43 6.28
C PRO A 213 12.96 -4.58 6.98
N THR A 214 12.30 -5.30 7.90
CA THR A 214 12.86 -6.45 8.62
C THR A 214 12.91 -7.72 7.76
N GLU A 215 12.22 -7.73 6.62
CA GLU A 215 12.18 -8.86 5.68
C GLU A 215 13.31 -8.74 4.65
N SER A 216 14.49 -8.30 5.08
CA SER A 216 15.67 -8.01 4.23
C SER A 216 16.20 -9.19 3.41
N HIS A 217 15.77 -10.41 3.74
CA HIS A 217 16.04 -11.61 2.96
C HIS A 217 15.15 -11.75 1.71
N LEU A 218 14.04 -11.00 1.63
CA LEU A 218 13.10 -10.97 0.51
C LEU A 218 13.30 -9.75 -0.40
N TYR A 219 13.82 -8.65 0.14
CA TYR A 219 13.93 -7.37 -0.56
C TYR A 219 15.36 -6.87 -0.62
N ARG A 220 15.81 -6.42 -1.79
CA ARG A 220 17.10 -5.76 -1.93
C ARG A 220 17.08 -4.43 -1.17
N THR A 221 18.23 -4.03 -0.63
CA THR A 221 18.35 -2.79 0.16
C THR A 221 17.91 -1.55 -0.62
N SER A 222 18.16 -1.49 -1.94
CA SER A 222 17.71 -0.38 -2.80
C SER A 222 16.19 -0.23 -2.81
N GLU A 223 15.45 -1.33 -2.75
CA GLU A 223 13.99 -1.32 -2.79
C GLU A 223 13.42 -0.94 -1.42
N LEU A 224 14.02 -1.45 -0.33
CA LEU A 224 13.64 -1.05 1.03
C LEU A 224 13.85 0.45 1.27
N LYS A 225 14.92 1.05 0.71
CA LYS A 225 15.12 2.51 0.75
C LYS A 225 14.00 3.26 0.02
N ARG A 226 13.55 2.77 -1.15
CA ARG A 226 12.42 3.38 -1.86
C ARG A 226 11.12 3.26 -1.08
N LEU A 227 10.87 2.10 -0.44
CA LEU A 227 9.72 1.95 0.45
C LEU A 227 9.73 2.98 1.59
N ILE A 228 10.87 3.18 2.24
CA ILE A 228 10.98 4.20 3.30
C ILE A 228 10.75 5.60 2.73
N GLY A 229 11.20 5.88 1.50
CA GLY A 229 10.84 7.11 0.78
C GLY A 229 9.33 7.29 0.64
N TYR A 230 8.61 6.25 0.21
CA TYR A 230 7.14 6.31 0.15
C TYR A 230 6.49 6.52 1.52
N MET A 231 7.03 5.92 2.58
CA MET A 231 6.57 6.18 3.96
C MET A 231 6.82 7.63 4.35
N GLN A 232 7.97 8.21 4.01
CA GLN A 232 8.30 9.60 4.30
C GLN A 232 7.30 10.57 3.67
N ASP A 233 6.88 10.29 2.44
CA ASP A 233 5.93 11.13 1.71
C ASP A 233 4.49 11.02 2.22
N THR A 234 4.13 9.88 2.84
CA THR A 234 2.72 9.54 3.12
C THR A 234 2.38 9.47 4.61
N TYR A 235 3.31 9.04 5.48
CA TYR A 235 3.08 8.90 6.92
C TYR A 235 2.75 10.22 7.64
N PRO A 236 3.26 11.40 7.23
CA PRO A 236 2.85 12.66 7.84
C PRO A 236 1.35 12.95 7.68
N VAL A 237 0.71 12.40 6.64
CA VAL A 237 -0.75 12.49 6.43
C VAL A 237 -1.47 11.32 7.13
N ILE A 238 -0.93 10.11 7.02
CA ILE A 238 -1.59 8.89 7.48
C ILE A 238 -1.58 8.77 9.01
N LEU A 239 -0.43 8.98 9.67
CA LEU A 239 -0.28 8.72 11.11
C LEU A 239 -1.20 9.56 11.99
N PRO A 240 -1.42 10.87 11.72
CA PRO A 240 -2.38 11.66 12.49
C PRO A 240 -3.82 11.15 12.43
N ALA A 241 -4.21 10.49 11.34
CA ALA A 241 -5.56 9.96 11.13
C ALA A 241 -5.81 8.60 11.81
N LEU A 242 -4.77 7.95 12.34
CA LEU A 242 -4.89 6.68 13.06
C LEU A 242 -5.52 6.87 14.45
N PRO A 243 -6.15 5.83 15.03
CA PRO A 243 -6.46 5.80 16.45
C PRO A 243 -5.19 6.05 17.29
N GLU A 244 -5.32 6.78 18.39
CA GLU A 244 -4.17 7.24 19.20
C GLU A 244 -3.25 6.10 19.64
N ALA A 245 -3.82 4.98 20.08
CA ALA A 245 -3.09 3.79 20.47
C ALA A 245 -2.26 3.22 19.30
N SER A 246 -2.85 3.14 18.11
CA SER A 246 -2.19 2.66 16.90
C SER A 246 -1.09 3.61 16.40
N ARG A 247 -1.31 4.91 16.49
CA ARG A 247 -0.27 5.92 16.19
C ARG A 247 0.93 5.77 17.12
N THR A 248 0.67 5.60 18.41
CA THR A 248 1.70 5.39 19.43
C THR A 248 2.49 4.11 19.16
N GLU A 249 1.80 3.02 18.84
CA GLU A 249 2.44 1.75 18.46
C GLU A 249 3.30 1.90 17.20
N ALA A 250 2.80 2.55 16.14
CA ALA A 250 3.55 2.75 14.91
C ALA A 250 4.84 3.54 15.14
N LEU A 251 4.77 4.64 15.92
CA LEU A 251 5.95 5.43 16.29
C LEU A 251 6.93 4.60 17.13
N GLN A 252 6.44 3.79 18.07
CA GLN A 252 7.30 2.93 18.87
C GLN A 252 8.02 1.89 18.02
N ARG A 253 7.31 1.23 17.09
CA ARG A 253 7.92 0.28 16.15
C ARG A 253 8.99 0.95 15.29
N LEU A 254 8.73 2.15 14.78
CA LEU A 254 9.72 2.90 14.00
C LEU A 254 10.99 3.20 14.82
N ARG A 255 10.85 3.60 16.10
CA ARG A 255 11.99 3.79 16.99
C ARG A 255 12.77 2.50 17.21
N THR A 256 12.07 1.38 17.43
CA THR A 256 12.71 0.06 17.56
C THR A 256 13.48 -0.35 16.30
N LEU A 257 12.94 -0.08 15.09
CA LEU A 257 13.66 -0.36 13.84
C LEU A 257 14.96 0.46 13.71
N ILE A 258 15.00 1.69 14.23
CA ILE A 258 16.20 2.54 14.18
C ILE A 258 17.32 2.00 15.08
N GLU A 259 16.94 1.36 16.18
CA GLU A 259 17.85 0.77 17.17
C GLU A 259 18.34 -0.63 16.78
N ASP A 260 17.64 -1.30 15.86
CA ASP A 260 17.96 -2.65 15.40
C ASP A 260 19.30 -2.67 14.62
N PRO A 261 20.31 -3.44 15.08
CA PRO A 261 21.59 -3.59 14.38
C PRO A 261 21.44 -4.13 12.95
N GLU A 262 20.41 -4.94 12.66
CA GLU A 262 20.18 -5.47 11.30
C GLU A 262 19.73 -4.37 10.32
N MET A 263 19.20 -3.26 10.83
CA MET A 263 18.75 -2.11 10.04
C MET A 263 19.87 -1.10 9.72
N GLN A 264 21.13 -1.43 9.99
CA GLN A 264 22.27 -0.51 9.79
C GLN A 264 22.29 0.12 8.38
N THR A 265 21.93 -0.63 7.34
CA THR A 265 21.94 -0.15 5.94
C THR A 265 20.79 0.80 5.59
N LEU A 266 19.76 0.86 6.43
CA LEU A 266 18.55 1.69 6.30
C LEU A 266 18.45 2.77 7.39
N GLN A 267 19.42 2.82 8.32
CA GLN A 267 19.30 3.63 9.53
C GLN A 267 19.16 5.13 9.23
N LEU A 268 19.82 5.62 8.18
CA LEU A 268 19.73 7.03 7.78
C LEU A 268 18.30 7.36 7.32
N GLU A 269 17.74 6.51 6.46
CA GLU A 269 16.38 6.68 5.92
C GLU A 269 15.32 6.56 7.02
N LEU A 270 15.47 5.60 7.95
CA LEU A 270 14.57 5.40 9.09
C LEU A 270 14.61 6.57 10.08
N LYS A 271 15.80 7.11 10.40
CA LYS A 271 15.93 8.31 11.24
C LYS A 271 15.30 9.54 10.61
N SER A 272 15.50 9.70 9.29
CA SER A 272 14.85 10.76 8.54
C SER A 272 13.33 10.62 8.57
N LEU A 273 12.81 9.40 8.38
CA LEU A 273 11.37 9.12 8.49
C LEU A 273 10.82 9.50 9.87
N LEU A 274 11.46 9.06 10.96
CA LEU A 274 11.03 9.40 12.32
C LEU A 274 10.99 10.92 12.54
N THR A 275 12.03 11.62 12.09
CA THR A 275 12.12 13.08 12.19
C THR A 275 10.95 13.75 11.45
N THR A 276 10.63 13.29 10.23
CA THR A 276 9.52 13.84 9.44
C THR A 276 8.17 13.64 10.14
N VAL A 277 7.92 12.45 10.72
CA VAL A 277 6.61 12.13 11.33
C VAL A 277 6.43 12.68 12.76
N GLU A 278 7.52 13.00 13.46
CA GLU A 278 7.47 13.65 14.77
C GLU A 278 7.48 15.17 14.68
N LYS A 279 7.79 15.75 13.52
CA LYS A 279 7.70 17.20 13.32
C LYS A 279 6.24 17.63 13.58
N PRO A 280 5.99 18.60 14.48
CA PRO A 280 4.66 19.17 14.63
C PRO A 280 4.21 19.69 13.26
N ALA A 281 2.96 19.41 12.87
CA ALA A 281 2.39 20.03 11.67
C ALA A 281 2.51 21.55 11.84
N GLU A 282 3.32 22.19 11.00
CA GLU A 282 3.35 23.64 10.94
C GLU A 282 1.94 24.08 10.59
N GLN A 283 1.29 24.80 11.51
CA GLN A 283 0.01 25.44 11.23
C GLN A 283 0.23 26.29 9.97
N PRO A 284 -0.63 26.17 8.94
CA PRO A 284 -0.55 27.10 7.82
C PRO A 284 -0.68 28.50 8.42
N GLU A 285 0.31 29.35 8.16
CA GLU A 285 0.27 30.78 8.51
C GLU A 285 -1.13 31.28 8.16
N ALA A 286 -1.89 31.65 9.19
CA ALA A 286 -3.15 32.32 9.01
C ALA A 286 -2.83 33.53 8.13
N ALA A 287 -3.28 33.48 6.88
CA ALA A 287 -3.24 34.61 5.99
C ALA A 287 -3.99 35.74 6.69
N GLN A 288 -3.23 36.63 7.35
CA GLN A 288 -3.70 37.91 7.82
C GLN A 288 -4.09 38.69 6.57
N GLN A 289 -5.35 38.54 6.15
CA GLN A 289 -5.98 39.49 5.25
C GLN A 289 -6.51 40.64 6.12
N ASN A 290 -5.74 41.72 6.07
CA ASN A 290 -6.23 43.08 6.30
C ASN A 290 -7.30 43.46 5.28
#